data_AF-A0A2N5IAS8-F1
#
_entry.id   AF-A0A2N5IAS8-F1
#
_cell.length_a   1.000
_cell.length_b   1.000
_cell.length_c   1.000
_cell.angle_alpha   90.00
_cell.angle_beta   90.00
_cell.angle_gamma   90.00
#
_symmetry.space_group_name_H-M   'P 1'
#
loop_
_entity.id
_entity.type
_entity.pdbx_description
1 polymer ?
#
loop_
_entity_poly.entity_id
_entity_poly.type
_entity_poly.pdbx_seq_one_letter_code
_entity_poly.pdbx_strand_id
1 'polypeptide(L)'
;MRKIIEIISGQKIDLLPSGIDLDKHEIVRLWTVYDEERMWTWKKFDTQTGERLERPSSLEEVELKHHEGIFLEDRIHDWNIRQGNLLDYYSRVVGQNEEVKILIEYKEK
;
A
#
# COMPACT_ATOMS: atom_id res chain seq x y z
N MET A 1 -9.44 5.53 -2.83
CA MET A 1 -8.41 6.45 -2.30
C MET A 1 -7.22 5.62 -1.88
N ARG A 2 -6.03 6.19 -2.03
CA ARG A 2 -4.78 5.52 -1.70
C ARG A 2 -3.91 6.39 -0.81
N LYS A 3 -3.24 5.76 0.15
CA LYS A 3 -2.27 6.44 1.01
C LYS A 3 -1.11 5.53 1.41
N ILE A 4 0.10 6.04 1.29
CA ILE A 4 1.30 5.38 1.83
C ILE A 4 1.54 5.90 3.23
N ILE A 5 1.81 4.99 4.18
CA ILE A 5 2.21 5.31 5.54
C ILE A 5 3.43 4.47 5.95
N GLU A 6 4.25 5.02 6.84
CA GLU A 6 5.35 4.32 7.49
C GLU A 6 4.88 3.76 8.83
N ILE A 7 5.20 2.49 9.09
CA ILE A 7 4.79 1.75 10.28
C ILE A 7 5.94 0.91 10.81
N ILE A 8 5.79 0.41 12.03
CA ILE A 8 6.64 -0.63 12.59
C ILE A 8 5.88 -1.96 12.53
N SER A 9 6.44 -2.93 11.80
CA SER A 9 5.84 -4.25 11.60
C SER A 9 5.64 -5.01 12.93
N GLY A 10 4.50 -5.68 13.09
CA GLY A 10 4.16 -6.44 14.29
C GLY A 10 3.63 -5.60 15.46
N GLN A 11 3.51 -4.28 15.29
CA GLN A 11 2.85 -3.40 16.26
C GLN A 11 1.42 -3.05 15.84
N LYS A 12 0.64 -2.57 16.81
CA LYS A 12 -0.69 -2.00 16.53
C LYS A 12 -0.51 -0.59 16.00
N ILE A 13 -1.13 -0.30 14.86
CA ILE A 13 -0.97 0.98 14.17
C ILE A 13 -2.28 1.77 14.30
N ASP A 14 -2.21 2.97 14.85
CA ASP A 14 -3.32 3.92 14.80
C ASP A 14 -3.31 4.66 13.47
N LEU A 15 -4.41 4.57 12.71
CA LEU A 15 -4.53 5.20 11.40
C LEU A 15 -5.04 6.66 11.46
N LEU A 16 -5.44 7.17 12.64
CA LEU A 16 -6.02 8.51 12.79
C LEU A 16 -4.98 9.60 12.47
N PRO A 17 -3.73 9.50 12.95
CA PRO A 17 -2.67 10.45 12.55
C PRO A 17 -2.43 10.45 11.04
N SER A 18 -2.69 9.33 10.37
CA SER A 18 -2.64 9.20 8.92
C SER A 18 -3.91 9.70 8.22
N GLY A 19 -4.89 10.24 8.95
CA GLY A 19 -6.13 10.78 8.38
C GLY A 19 -7.10 9.72 7.83
N ILE A 20 -6.87 8.44 8.15
CA ILE A 20 -7.79 7.36 7.79
C ILE A 20 -8.62 7.05 9.03
N ASP A 21 -9.88 7.47 8.99
CA ASP A 21 -10.87 7.27 10.04
C ASP A 21 -11.76 6.06 9.69
N LEU A 22 -11.58 4.94 10.37
CA LEU A 22 -12.28 3.68 10.14
C LEU A 22 -13.76 3.72 10.54
N ASP A 23 -14.25 4.78 11.20
CA ASP A 23 -15.69 5.00 11.36
C ASP A 23 -16.32 5.50 10.05
N LYS A 24 -15.54 6.20 9.22
CA LYS A 24 -15.97 6.79 7.93
C LYS A 24 -15.44 6.06 6.70
N HIS A 25 -14.39 5.26 6.86
CA HIS A 25 -13.70 4.60 5.77
C HIS A 25 -13.68 3.08 5.97
N GLU A 26 -13.63 2.37 4.85
CA GLU A 26 -13.41 0.93 4.78
C GLU A 26 -12.08 0.67 4.04
N ILE A 27 -11.17 -0.08 4.67
CA ILE A 27 -9.94 -0.55 4.00
C ILE A 27 -10.32 -1.69 3.06
N VAL A 28 -9.92 -1.54 1.80
CA VAL A 28 -10.20 -2.48 0.72
C VAL A 28 -9.01 -3.43 0.53
N ARG A 29 -7.79 -2.89 0.53
CA ARG A 29 -6.54 -3.65 0.34
C ARG A 29 -5.36 -2.99 1.04
N LEU A 30 -4.36 -3.80 1.36
CA LEU A 30 -3.06 -3.38 1.85
C LEU A 30 -1.96 -3.96 0.97
N TRP A 31 -0.91 -3.16 0.78
CA TRP A 31 0.26 -3.58 0.03
C TRP A 31 1.52 -3.17 0.79
N THR A 32 2.46 -4.09 0.95
CA THR A 32 3.81 -3.72 1.36
C THR A 32 4.52 -3.02 0.20
N VAL A 33 5.22 -1.93 0.49
CA VAL A 33 6.06 -1.20 -0.47
C VAL A 33 7.54 -1.47 -0.18
N TYR A 34 8.25 -2.10 -1.11
CA TYR A 34 9.69 -2.43 -0.94
C TYR A 34 10.63 -1.46 -1.66
N ASP A 35 10.15 -0.78 -2.70
CA ASP A 35 10.93 0.16 -3.49
C ASP A 35 10.02 1.28 -4.04
N GLU A 36 9.78 2.32 -3.24
CA GLU A 36 8.89 3.43 -3.60
C GLU A 36 9.36 4.19 -4.85
N GLU A 37 10.67 4.28 -5.10
CA GLU A 37 11.20 4.98 -6.29
C GLU A 37 10.86 4.24 -7.58
N ARG A 38 10.95 2.91 -7.57
CA ARG A 38 10.52 2.10 -8.72
C ARG A 38 9.04 2.20 -9.00
N MET A 39 8.23 2.63 -8.02
CA MET A 39 6.78 2.75 -8.13
C MET A 39 6.39 3.64 -9.30
N TRP A 40 7.15 4.71 -9.43
CA TRP A 40 6.90 5.77 -10.38
C TRP A 40 7.58 5.56 -11.73
N THR A 41 8.37 4.49 -11.89
CA THR A 41 9.14 4.25 -13.12
C THR A 41 8.74 2.97 -13.83
N TRP A 42 7.66 2.33 -13.37
CA TRP A 42 7.14 1.12 -13.96
C TRP A 42 6.53 1.40 -15.34
N LYS A 43 6.91 0.55 -16.31
CA LYS A 43 6.60 0.64 -17.76
C LYS A 43 7.01 1.96 -18.41
N LYS A 44 8.27 2.00 -18.88
CA LYS A 44 8.77 3.13 -19.68
C LYS A 44 8.17 3.20 -21.08
N PHE A 45 7.63 2.09 -21.59
CA PHE A 45 7.12 1.98 -22.96
C PHE A 45 5.85 1.12 -23.01
N ASP A 46 4.94 1.48 -23.90
CA ASP A 46 3.78 0.67 -24.28
C ASP A 46 4.26 -0.53 -25.11
N THR A 47 3.84 -1.74 -24.75
CA THR A 47 4.31 -2.98 -25.41
C THR A 47 3.67 -3.24 -26.77
N GLN A 48 2.56 -2.57 -27.09
CA GLN A 48 1.83 -2.72 -28.34
C GLN A 48 2.23 -1.65 -29.36
N THR A 49 2.44 -0.42 -28.92
CA THR A 49 2.79 0.71 -29.80
C THR A 49 4.27 1.05 -29.79
N GLY A 50 5.01 0.68 -28.74
CA GLY A 50 6.41 1.06 -28.53
C GLY A 50 6.60 2.51 -28.06
N GLU A 51 5.51 3.25 -27.83
CA GLU A 51 5.56 4.65 -27.39
C GLU A 51 6.02 4.76 -25.95
N ARG A 52 6.73 5.85 -25.62
CA ARG A 52 7.16 6.10 -24.25
C ARG A 52 5.96 6.49 -23.40
N LEU A 53 5.73 5.77 -22.31
CA LEU A 53 4.69 6.11 -21.36
C LEU A 53 5.17 7.24 -20.45
N GLU A 54 4.25 8.15 -20.14
CA GLU A 54 4.50 9.18 -19.12
C GLU A 54 4.56 8.53 -17.73
N ARG A 55 5.43 9.07 -16.88
CA ARG A 55 5.54 8.65 -15.48
C ARG A 55 4.22 9.02 -14.77
N PRO A 56 3.65 8.13 -13.93
CA PRO A 56 2.48 8.47 -13.12
C PRO A 56 2.73 9.74 -12.32
N SER A 57 1.78 10.66 -12.36
CA SER A 57 1.84 11.93 -11.65
C SER A 57 1.22 11.86 -10.25
N SER A 58 0.45 10.79 -9.99
CA SER A 58 -0.26 10.55 -8.75
C SER A 58 -0.30 9.07 -8.37
N LEU A 59 -0.54 8.77 -7.09
CA LEU A 59 -0.64 7.41 -6.58
C LEU A 59 -1.84 6.64 -7.15
N GLU A 60 -2.87 7.36 -7.60
CA GLU A 60 -4.07 6.76 -8.20
C GLU A 60 -3.81 6.29 -9.64
N GLU A 61 -2.83 6.88 -10.34
CA GLU A 61 -2.37 6.43 -11.66
C GLU A 61 -1.41 5.23 -11.59
N VAL A 62 -0.85 4.93 -10.42
CA VAL A 62 0.01 3.77 -10.23
C VAL A 62 -0.83 2.51 -10.40
N GLU A 63 -0.52 1.71 -11.41
CA GLU A 63 -1.10 0.37 -11.55
C GLU A 63 -0.50 -0.53 -10.44
N LEU A 64 -1.34 -1.27 -9.73
CA LEU A 64 -0.90 -2.19 -8.66
C LEU A 64 -0.99 -3.62 -9.17
N LYS A 65 0.15 -4.31 -9.24
CA LYS A 65 0.21 -5.72 -9.64
C LYS A 65 1.07 -6.54 -8.69
N HIS A 66 0.54 -7.70 -8.31
CA HIS A 66 1.26 -8.67 -7.50
C HIS A 66 2.50 -9.19 -8.27
N HIS A 67 3.64 -9.26 -7.61
CA HIS A 67 4.93 -9.72 -8.16
C HIS A 67 5.53 -8.89 -9.32
N GLU A 68 4.85 -7.84 -9.81
CA GLU A 68 5.45 -6.87 -10.72
C GLU A 68 5.89 -5.62 -9.96
N GLY A 69 7.20 -5.55 -9.75
CA GLY A 69 7.95 -4.29 -9.76
C GLY A 69 8.10 -3.53 -8.46
N ILE A 70 7.23 -3.66 -7.45
CA ILE A 70 7.19 -2.62 -6.39
C ILE A 70 6.35 -2.94 -5.16
N PHE A 71 5.32 -3.76 -5.31
CA PHE A 71 4.36 -4.06 -4.26
C PHE A 71 4.22 -5.56 -4.04
N LEU A 72 3.96 -5.95 -2.80
CA LEU A 72 3.45 -7.28 -2.46
C LEU A 72 2.08 -7.07 -1.83
N GLU A 73 1.05 -7.64 -2.47
CA GLU A 73 -0.29 -7.63 -1.87
C GLU A 73 -0.23 -8.52 -0.64
N ASP A 74 -0.51 -7.91 0.52
CA ASP A 74 -0.66 -8.63 1.77
C ASP A 74 -2.06 -9.25 1.77
N ARG A 75 -2.12 -10.58 1.90
CA ARG A 75 -3.39 -11.32 1.79
C ARG A 75 -4.25 -11.05 3.03
N ILE A 76 -5.53 -11.42 2.99
CA ILE A 76 -6.51 -11.21 4.07
C ILE A 76 -6.06 -11.76 5.45
N HIS A 77 -5.08 -12.68 5.49
CA HIS A 77 -4.52 -13.21 6.75
C HIS A 77 -3.35 -12.40 7.32
N ASP A 78 -2.84 -11.44 6.54
CA ASP A 78 -1.63 -10.68 6.86
C ASP A 78 -2.00 -9.35 7.58
N TRP A 79 -3.29 -9.00 7.67
CA TRP A 79 -3.72 -7.84 8.44
C TRP A 79 -5.13 -8.01 9.04
N ASN A 80 -5.44 -7.21 10.06
CA ASN A 80 -6.75 -7.19 10.68
C ASN A 80 -7.09 -5.80 11.23
N ILE A 81 -8.36 -5.43 11.19
CA ILE A 81 -8.87 -4.21 11.82
C ILE A 81 -9.46 -4.57 13.17
N ARG A 82 -8.91 -4.00 14.24
CA ARG A 82 -9.47 -4.14 15.59
C ARG A 82 -10.51 -3.06 15.85
N GLN A 83 -11.28 -3.22 16.93
CA GLN A 83 -12.17 -2.17 17.42
C GLN A 83 -11.41 -0.85 17.60
N GLY A 84 -12.05 0.23 17.14
CA GLY A 84 -11.43 1.55 17.04
C GLY A 84 -10.70 1.74 15.72
N ASN A 85 -9.64 2.56 15.74
CA ASN A 85 -8.90 2.94 14.54
C ASN A 85 -7.55 2.21 14.38
N LEU A 86 -7.50 0.97 14.87
CA LEU A 86 -6.28 0.18 15.00
C LEU A 86 -6.17 -0.89 13.92
N LEU A 87 -5.05 -0.84 13.21
CA LEU A 87 -4.62 -1.84 12.24
C LEU A 87 -3.57 -2.75 12.89
N ASP A 88 -3.81 -4.06 12.86
CA ASP A 88 -2.78 -5.07 13.03
C ASP A 88 -2.21 -5.39 11.65
N TYR A 89 -0.90 -5.24 11.47
CA TYR A 89 -0.22 -5.54 10.22
C TYR A 89 0.92 -6.53 10.44
N TYR A 90 0.95 -7.54 9.57
CA TYR A 90 1.97 -8.56 9.49
C TYR A 90 2.33 -8.75 8.02
N SER A 91 3.60 -8.96 7.71
CA SER A 91 4.02 -9.38 6.36
C SER A 91 4.98 -10.54 6.49
N ARG A 92 4.94 -11.48 5.54
CA ARG A 92 5.80 -12.67 5.56
C ARG A 92 7.24 -12.39 5.15
N VAL A 93 7.49 -11.21 4.59
CA VAL A 93 8.78 -10.82 4.02
C VAL A 93 9.40 -9.61 4.73
N VAL A 94 8.78 -9.14 5.81
CA VAL A 94 9.28 -8.07 6.67
C VAL A 94 9.42 -8.62 8.09
N GLY A 95 10.57 -8.39 8.71
CA GLY A 95 10.81 -8.79 10.09
C GLY A 95 9.88 -8.08 11.08
N GLN A 96 9.69 -8.67 12.25
CA GLN A 96 9.03 -7.95 13.34
C GLN A 96 9.92 -6.79 13.83
N ASN A 97 9.30 -5.67 14.18
CA ASN A 97 9.96 -4.44 14.60
C ASN A 97 10.82 -3.75 13.52
N GLU A 98 10.66 -4.13 12.25
CA GLU A 98 11.24 -3.39 11.13
C GLU A 98 10.32 -2.26 10.70
N GLU A 99 10.93 -1.14 10.31
CA GLU A 99 10.22 -0.03 9.68
C GLU A 99 9.86 -0.42 8.25
N VAL A 100 8.59 -0.23 7.89
CA VAL A 100 8.07 -0.61 6.57
C VAL A 100 7.05 0.41 6.11
N LYS A 101 7.05 0.66 4.80
CA LYS A 101 6.02 1.44 4.13
C LYS A 101 4.91 0.53 3.65
N ILE A 102 3.68 0.90 3.95
CA ILE A 102 2.50 0.21 3.44
C ILE A 102 1.63 1.18 2.65
N LEU A 103 1.08 0.70 1.55
CA LEU A 103 0.06 1.38 0.76
C LEU A 103 -1.31 0.85 1.18
N ILE A 104 -2.18 1.75 1.64
CA ILE A 104 -3.54 1.46 2.05
C ILE A 104 -4.50 1.93 0.96
N GLU A 105 -5.27 1.00 0.40
CA GLU A 105 -6.41 1.32 -0.47
C GLU A 105 -7.69 1.32 0.38
N TYR A 106 -8.41 2.44 0.40
CA TYR A 106 -9.63 2.61 1.19
C TYR A 106 -10.68 3.44 0.44
N LYS A 107 -11.94 3.30 0.87
CA LYS A 107 -13.10 4.04 0.34
C LYS A 107 -13.92 4.63 1.48
N GLU A 108 -14.72 5.65 1.17
CA GLU A 108 -15.77 6.09 2.09
C GLU A 108 -16.82 4.97 2.24
N LYS A 109 -17.40 4.89 3.43
CA LYS A 109 -18.50 3.98 3.75
C LYS A 109 -19.83 4.44 3.17
#